data_AF-A0A2E9Y557-F1
#
_entry.id   AF-A0A2E9Y557-F1
#
_cell.length_a   1.000
_cell.length_b   1.000
_cell.length_c   1.000
_cell.angle_alpha   90.00
_cell.angle_beta   90.00
_cell.angle_gamma   90.00
#
_symmetry.space_group_name_H-M   'P 1'
#
loop_
_entity.id
_entity.type
_entity.pdbx_description
1 polymer ?
#
loop_
_entity_poly.entity_id
_entity_poly.type
_entity_poly.pdbx_seq_one_letter_code
_entity_poly.pdbx_strand_id
1 'polypeptide(L)'
;MGHWIVIGKAPGWDDLDTFTANLKETDKWRLNPRTTVTAVIALADGRQLAECHADNQSDFEPWLQETGWEVESITPIKHMARTGEIWKLG
;
A
#
# COMPACT_ATOMS: atom_id res chain seq x y z
N MET A 1 -8.29 13.60 1.39
CA MET A 1 -7.25 12.56 1.32
C MET A 1 -7.62 11.63 0.18
N GLY A 2 -6.79 11.61 -0.87
CA GLY A 2 -6.98 10.71 -2.00
C GLY A 2 -6.72 9.27 -1.61
N HIS A 3 -7.37 8.35 -2.32
CA HIS A 3 -7.16 6.93 -2.18
C HIS A 3 -6.31 6.42 -3.33
N TRP A 4 -5.34 5.56 -3.02
CA TRP A 4 -4.33 5.10 -3.97
C TRP A 4 -4.15 3.59 -3.84
N ILE A 5 -3.87 2.94 -4.96
CA ILE A 5 -3.37 1.57 -5.01
C ILE A 5 -1.93 1.62 -5.52
N VAL A 6 -1.00 1.06 -4.74
CA VAL A 6 0.38 0.82 -5.19
C VAL A 6 0.50 -0.64 -5.58
N ILE A 7 1.11 -0.89 -6.74
CA ILE A 7 1.43 -2.23 -7.24
C ILE A 7 2.92 -2.28 -7.47
N GLY A 8 3.58 -3.33 -6.99
CA GLY A 8 5.01 -3.51 -7.16
C GLY A 8 5.51 -4.78 -6.50
N LYS A 9 6.83 -4.87 -6.32
CA LYS A 9 7.48 -5.97 -5.61
C LYS A 9 8.33 -5.44 -4.46
N ALA A 10 8.12 -5.96 -3.27
CA ALA A 10 8.94 -5.69 -2.10
C ALA A 10 9.85 -6.90 -1.82
N PRO A 11 11.16 -6.69 -1.54
CA PRO A 11 12.11 -7.77 -1.34
C PRO A 11 11.69 -8.73 -0.21
N GLY A 12 11.50 -10.01 -0.54
CA GLY A 12 11.16 -11.08 0.41
C GLY A 12 9.73 -11.05 0.93
N TRP A 13 8.86 -10.15 0.46
CA TRP A 13 7.47 -10.07 0.92
C TRP A 13 6.56 -11.14 0.30
N ASP A 14 7.10 -11.99 -0.57
CA ASP A 14 6.50 -13.24 -1.03
C ASP A 14 6.62 -14.38 0.00
N ASP A 15 7.56 -14.26 0.95
CA ASP A 15 7.70 -15.14 2.10
C ASP A 15 6.87 -14.65 3.30
N LEU A 16 6.10 -15.55 3.93
CA LEU A 16 5.16 -15.19 5.01
C LEU A 16 5.87 -14.67 6.27
N ASP A 17 7.03 -15.22 6.62
CA ASP A 17 7.75 -14.81 7.83
C ASP A 17 8.28 -13.39 7.67
N THR A 18 8.89 -13.10 6.51
CA THR A 18 9.38 -11.75 6.16
C THR A 18 8.24 -10.75 6.02
N PHE A 19 7.15 -11.14 5.35
CA PHE A 19 5.93 -10.31 5.23
C PHE A 19 5.38 -9.94 6.61
N THR A 20 5.28 -10.93 7.51
CA THR A 20 4.79 -10.72 8.88
C THR A 20 5.73 -9.81 9.67
N ALA A 21 7.04 -10.05 9.64
CA ALA A 21 8.01 -9.23 10.35
C ALA A 21 7.96 -7.76 9.92
N ASN A 22 7.78 -7.50 8.63
CA ASN A 22 7.74 -6.14 8.09
C ASN A 22 6.44 -5.40 8.38
N LEU A 23 5.29 -6.09 8.39
CA LEU A 23 3.97 -5.45 8.49
C LEU A 23 3.34 -5.50 9.88
N LYS A 24 3.87 -6.31 10.81
CA LYS A 24 3.34 -6.38 12.18
C LYS A 24 3.70 -5.15 13.02
N GLU A 25 4.71 -4.39 12.61
CA GLU A 25 5.07 -3.13 13.28
C GLU A 25 4.07 -2.03 12.91
N THR A 26 3.21 -1.66 13.87
CA THR A 26 2.10 -0.72 13.69
C THR A 26 2.54 0.68 13.23
N ASP A 27 3.76 1.08 13.57
CA ASP A 27 4.28 2.41 13.26
C ASP A 27 4.58 2.57 11.76
N LYS A 28 4.75 1.45 11.03
CA LYS A 28 5.01 1.43 9.57
C LYS A 28 3.78 1.72 8.72
N TRP A 29 2.59 1.74 9.31
CA TRP A 29 1.34 2.00 8.57
C TRP A 29 1.01 3.49 8.47
N ARG A 30 1.61 4.34 9.32
CA ARG A 30 1.44 5.82 9.31
C ARG A 30 2.79 6.51 9.11
N LEU A 31 3.14 6.69 7.85
CA LEU A 31 4.41 7.29 7.42
C LEU A 31 4.56 8.75 7.87
N ASN A 32 3.45 9.49 7.87
CA ASN A 32 3.34 10.84 8.37
C ASN A 32 1.87 11.13 8.74
N PRO A 33 1.56 12.27 9.40
CA PRO A 33 0.18 12.60 9.81
C PRO A 33 -0.86 12.69 8.68
N ARG A 34 -0.42 12.77 7.41
CA ARG A 34 -1.27 12.88 6.22
C ARG A 34 -1.31 11.61 5.38
N THR A 35 -0.67 10.53 5.84
CA THR A 35 -0.44 9.32 5.04
C THR A 35 -0.74 8.08 5.84
N THR A 36 -1.51 7.15 5.29
CA THR A 36 -1.80 5.87 5.92
C THR A 36 -1.85 4.76 4.87
N VAL A 37 -1.06 3.70 5.06
CA VAL A 37 -1.28 2.42 4.37
C VAL A 37 -2.39 1.71 5.14
N THR A 38 -3.42 1.19 4.47
CA THR A 38 -4.58 0.54 5.10
C THR A 38 -4.58 -0.96 4.92
N ALA A 39 -3.99 -1.45 3.84
CA ALA A 39 -3.81 -2.87 3.58
C ALA A 39 -2.59 -3.10 2.69
N VAL A 40 -1.92 -4.23 2.89
CA VAL A 40 -0.97 -4.80 1.94
C VAL A 40 -1.39 -6.24 1.67
N ILE A 41 -1.46 -6.62 0.40
CA ILE A 41 -1.86 -7.95 -0.06
C ILE A 41 -0.71 -8.51 -0.90
N ALA A 42 -0.11 -9.62 -0.46
CA ALA A 42 0.84 -10.38 -1.28
C ALA A 42 0.09 -11.27 -2.28
N LEU A 43 0.47 -11.16 -3.56
CA LEU A 43 -0.08 -11.94 -4.66
C LEU A 43 0.81 -13.16 -4.93
N ALA A 44 0.20 -14.22 -5.47
CA ALA A 44 0.90 -15.48 -5.75
C ALA A 44 2.00 -15.36 -6.84
N ASP A 45 2.03 -14.26 -7.60
CA ASP A 45 3.05 -13.97 -8.60
C ASP A 45 4.23 -13.12 -8.05
N GLY A 46 4.26 -12.95 -6.72
CA GLY A 46 5.30 -12.22 -6.00
C GLY A 46 5.10 -10.71 -5.94
N ARG A 47 4.04 -10.18 -6.56
CA ARG A 47 3.68 -8.75 -6.43
C ARG A 47 2.93 -8.48 -5.14
N GLN A 48 2.91 -7.22 -4.72
CA GLN A 48 2.11 -6.72 -3.63
C GLN A 48 1.18 -5.60 -4.11
N LEU A 49 -0.01 -5.56 -3.51
CA LEU A 49 -0.95 -4.45 -3.60
C LEU A 49 -0.98 -3.72 -2.27
N ALA A 50 -0.71 -2.42 -2.23
CA ALA A 50 -0.92 -1.60 -1.06
C ALA A 50 -2.06 -0.61 -1.28
N GLU A 51 -3.09 -0.68 -0.44
CA GLU A 51 -4.14 0.33 -0.37
C GLU A 51 -3.66 1.46 0.55
N CYS A 52 -3.68 2.69 0.06
CA CYS A 52 -3.09 3.82 0.77
C CYS A 52 -3.95 5.08 0.68
N HIS A 53 -3.93 5.89 1.74
CA HIS A 53 -4.61 7.18 1.84
C HIS A 53 -3.58 8.29 2.02
N ALA A 54 -3.57 9.27 1.12
CA ALA A 54 -2.74 10.48 1.24
C ALA A 54 -3.28 11.63 0.39
N ASP A 55 -2.88 12.86 0.71
CA ASP A 55 -3.25 14.02 -0.10
C ASP A 55 -2.55 14.01 -1.46
N ASN A 56 -1.31 13.51 -1.54
CA ASN A 56 -0.56 13.41 -2.80
C ASN A 56 0.09 12.02 -2.96
N GLN A 57 0.27 11.59 -4.22
CA GLN A 57 1.00 10.37 -4.56
C GLN A 57 2.43 10.36 -3.97
N SER A 58 3.11 11.52 -4.00
CA SER A 58 4.50 11.65 -3.53
C SER A 58 4.66 11.37 -2.03
N ASP A 59 3.56 11.42 -1.26
CA ASP A 59 3.62 11.18 0.18
C ASP A 59 3.93 9.70 0.52
N PHE A 60 3.81 8.78 -0.45
CA PHE A 60 4.19 7.36 -0.28
C PHE A 60 5.61 7.03 -0.73
N GLU A 61 6.23 7.88 -1.55
CA GLU A 61 7.55 7.61 -2.14
C GLU A 61 8.63 7.30 -1.09
N PRO A 62 8.72 8.00 0.06
CA PRO A 62 9.72 7.68 1.09
C PRO A 62 9.59 6.26 1.63
N TRP A 63 8.36 5.80 1.86
CA TRP A 63 8.13 4.45 2.37
C TRP A 63 8.44 3.38 1.34
N LEU A 64 8.06 3.61 0.08
CA LEU A 64 8.37 2.71 -1.02
C LEU A 64 9.89 2.57 -1.18
N GLN A 65 10.63 3.66 -1.03
CA GLN A 65 12.09 3.65 -1.04
C GLN A 65 12.68 2.92 0.17
N GLU A 66 12.20 3.21 1.39
CA GLU A 66 12.68 2.59 2.63
C GLU A 66 12.45 1.07 2.64
N THR A 67 11.29 0.63 2.14
CA THR A 67 10.92 -0.78 2.04
C THR A 67 11.48 -1.47 0.80
N GLY A 68 12.15 -0.73 -0.09
CA GLY A 68 12.81 -1.26 -1.29
C GLY A 68 11.86 -1.73 -2.38
N TRP A 69 10.65 -1.17 -2.45
CA TRP A 69 9.67 -1.54 -3.48
C TRP A 69 10.17 -1.21 -4.88
N GLU A 70 10.15 -2.20 -5.77
CA GLU A 70 10.15 -2.00 -7.21
C GLU A 70 8.71 -1.66 -7.64
N VAL A 71 8.42 -0.38 -7.77
CA VAL A 71 7.06 0.13 -8.04
C VAL A 71 6.72 -0.04 -9.51
N GLU A 72 5.65 -0.79 -9.81
CA GLU A 72 5.07 -0.92 -11.14
C GLU A 72 4.06 0.21 -11.43
N SER A 73 3.24 0.56 -10.44
CA SER A 73 2.26 1.64 -10.59
C SER A 73 1.83 2.22 -9.24
N ILE A 74 1.48 3.50 -9.23
CA ILE A 74 0.71 4.14 -8.16
C ILE A 74 -0.49 4.80 -8.82
N THR A 75 -1.69 4.32 -8.51
CA THR A 75 -2.91 4.68 -9.25
C THR A 75 -3.98 5.21 -8.30
N PRO A 76 -4.64 6.34 -8.60
CA PRO A 76 -5.74 6.82 -7.77
C PRO A 76 -6.97 5.90 -7.90
N ILE A 77 -7.57 5.57 -6.76
CA ILE A 77 -8.78 4.75 -6.68
C ILE A 77 -10.00 5.67 -6.85
N LYS A 78 -10.73 5.51 -7.95
CA LYS A 78 -11.92 6.34 -8.24
C LYS A 78 -13.18 5.84 -7.51
N HIS A 79 -13.34 4.52 -7.43
CA HIS A 79 -14.47 3.86 -6.80
C HIS A 79 -13.97 2.60 -6.07
N MET A 80 -14.60 2.27 -4.96
CA MET A 80 -14.31 1.05 -4.20
C MET A 80 -15.61 0.34 -3.87
N ALA A 81 -15.58 -0.99 -3.93
CA ALA A 81 -16.64 -1.83 -3.41
C ALA A 81 -16.05 -2.81 -2.38
N ARG A 82 -16.67 -2.92 -1.20
CA ARG A 82 -16.26 -3.86 -0.15
C ARG A 82 -17.50 -4.41 0.53
N THR A 83 -17.68 -5.73 0.45
CA THR A 83 -18.79 -6.46 1.11
C THR A 83 -20.18 -5.86 0.82
N GLY A 84 -20.44 -5.45 -0.42
CA GLY A 84 -21.74 -4.90 -0.84
C GLY A 84 -21.89 -3.39 -0.66
N GLU A 85 -20.96 -2.74 0.03
CA GLU A 85 -20.90 -1.27 0.12
C GLU A 85 -20.06 -0.72 -1.03
N ILE A 86 -20.49 0.43 -1.59
CA ILE A 86 -19.84 1.09 -2.73
C ILE A 86 -19.57 2.54 -2.37
N TRP A 87 -18.34 2.99 -2.56
CA TRP A 87 -17.90 4.36 -2.34
C TRP A 87 -17.31 4.99 -3.60
N LYS A 88 -17.47 6.31 -3.70
CA LYS A 88 -16.74 7.17 -4.63
C LYS A 88 -15.64 7.87 -3.84
N LEU A 89 -14.38 7.64 -4.21
CA LEU A 89 -13.19 7.95 -3.39
C LEU A 89 -12.28 9.02 -4.00
N GLY A 90 -12.89 9.90 -4.81
CA GLY A 90 -12.28 10.88 -5.71
C GLY A 90 -10.99 11.55 -5.22
#